data_AF-A0A961KWS0-F1
#
_entry.id   AF-A0A961KWS0-F1
#
_cell.length_a   1.000
_cell.length_b   1.000
_cell.length_c   1.000
_cell.angle_alpha   90.00
_cell.angle_beta   90.00
_cell.angle_gamma   90.00
#
_symmetry.space_group_name_H-M   'P 1'
#
loop_
_entity.id
_entity.type
_entity.pdbx_description
1 polymer ?
#
loop_
_entity_poly.entity_id
_entity_poly.type
_entity_poly.pdbx_seq_one_letter_code
_entity_poly.pdbx_strand_id
1 'polypeptide(L)'
;SNQQALLARFLDPEIFEGEPNPPVPEPLTPLDFLMREATGMPRPAGALPTAFLHHDLVEHAPMRARVAAAERLVLSGGVAPQVLFAAYRAGIPPASGGIWDRAAAVQALDDALAEGADSALLGTALLGAEEALRARGLEVAFAREYGPALADADWGGLDGAVRERLVAVLLLGGEAPAAARLAGEAPDAFTRTLLTLAAQGGDPAPATDLQRAALSGLVAILPADEREAQLVRLVNDGRSGEAVLAALSLLGGGASVDPPALHAALLALRRAGLEPDARAIAIQTVLREGAVPGK
;
A
#
# COMPACT_ATOMS: atom_id res chain seq x y z
N SER A 1 34.25 23.66 -7.22
CA SER A 1 33.34 22.56 -6.83
C SER A 1 32.32 22.33 -7.95
N ASN A 2 31.82 21.10 -8.16
CA ASN A 2 30.74 20.81 -9.12
C ASN A 2 29.51 21.70 -8.87
N GLN A 3 29.17 22.00 -7.62
CA GLN A 3 28.07 22.91 -7.27
C GLN A 3 28.26 24.34 -7.76
N GLN A 4 29.49 24.87 -7.70
CA GLN A 4 29.77 26.21 -8.21
C GLN A 4 29.62 26.27 -9.74
N ALA A 5 30.00 25.20 -10.44
CA ALA A 5 29.82 25.10 -11.88
C ALA A 5 28.33 25.02 -12.27
N LEU A 6 27.53 24.26 -11.51
CA LEU A 6 26.08 24.21 -11.69
C LEU A 6 25.41 25.56 -11.39
N LEU A 7 25.85 26.26 -10.33
CA LEU A 7 25.34 27.58 -9.98
C LEU A 7 25.69 28.63 -11.04
N ALA A 8 26.91 28.63 -11.55
CA ALA A 8 27.29 29.55 -12.63
C ALA A 8 26.43 29.33 -13.90
N ARG A 9 26.17 28.08 -14.28
CA ARG A 9 25.29 27.75 -15.41
C ARG A 9 23.83 28.13 -15.18
N PHE A 10 23.36 28.07 -13.94
CA PHE A 10 22.01 28.49 -13.59
C PHE A 10 21.85 30.02 -13.63
N LEU A 11 22.87 30.77 -13.21
CA LEU A 11 22.84 32.23 -13.18
C LEU A 11 23.02 32.84 -14.58
N ASP A 12 23.97 32.32 -15.36
CA ASP A 12 24.36 32.89 -16.65
C ASP A 12 24.41 31.79 -17.75
N PRO A 13 23.26 31.19 -18.13
CA PRO A 13 23.22 30.04 -19.04
C PRO A 13 23.82 30.33 -20.42
N GLU A 14 23.68 31.56 -20.92
CA GLU A 14 24.19 32.00 -22.24
C GLU A 14 25.72 31.86 -22.35
N ILE A 15 26.45 32.02 -21.23
CA ILE A 15 27.93 31.93 -21.20
C ILE A 15 28.39 30.49 -21.46
N PHE A 16 27.54 29.50 -21.17
CA PHE A 16 27.86 28.09 -21.22
C PHE A 16 27.15 27.36 -22.37
N GLU A 17 26.61 28.10 -23.35
CA GLU A 17 26.05 27.49 -24.56
C GLU A 17 27.12 26.71 -25.32
N GLY A 18 26.83 25.45 -25.66
CA GLY A 18 27.75 24.56 -26.38
C GLY A 18 28.81 23.88 -25.51
N GLU A 19 28.98 24.28 -24.25
CA GLU A 19 29.91 23.63 -23.31
C GLU A 19 29.36 22.27 -22.83
N PRO A 20 30.19 21.22 -22.71
CA PRO A 20 29.74 19.91 -22.26
C PRO A 20 29.16 19.97 -20.85
N ASN A 21 28.13 19.14 -20.59
CA ASN A 21 27.51 19.07 -19.27
C ASN A 21 28.54 18.60 -18.22
N PRO A 22 28.54 19.20 -17.01
CA PRO A 22 29.37 18.69 -15.92
C PRO A 22 28.95 17.26 -15.55
N PRO A 23 29.91 16.43 -15.10
CA PRO A 23 29.60 15.07 -14.66
C PRO A 23 28.57 15.08 -13.53
N VAL A 24 27.80 14.00 -13.42
CA VAL A 24 26.86 13.81 -12.31
C VAL A 24 27.69 13.69 -11.01
N PRO A 25 27.40 14.48 -9.96
CA PRO A 25 28.11 14.37 -8.70
C PRO A 25 27.88 13.02 -8.00
N GLU A 26 28.91 12.51 -7.32
CA GLU A 26 28.85 11.32 -6.47
C GLU A 26 29.39 11.67 -5.07
N PRO A 27 28.55 11.64 -4.00
CA PRO A 27 27.11 11.36 -4.02
C PRO A 27 26.30 12.51 -4.65
N LEU A 28 25.17 12.18 -5.27
CA LEU A 28 24.22 13.17 -5.76
C LEU A 28 23.44 13.77 -4.58
N THR A 29 23.59 15.06 -4.32
CA THR A 29 22.80 15.75 -3.28
C THR A 29 21.47 16.29 -3.83
N PRO A 30 20.47 16.59 -2.98
CA PRO A 30 19.22 17.25 -3.41
C PRO A 30 19.45 18.57 -4.14
N LEU A 31 20.39 19.38 -3.68
CA LEU A 31 20.73 20.64 -4.34
C LEU A 31 21.34 20.40 -5.73
N ASP A 32 22.24 19.42 -5.85
CA ASP A 32 22.81 19.05 -7.16
C ASP A 32 21.73 18.62 -8.14
N PHE A 33 20.80 17.77 -7.69
CA PHE A 33 19.69 17.30 -8.51
C PHE A 33 18.81 18.45 -9.01
N LEU A 34 18.38 19.35 -8.11
CA LEU A 34 17.53 20.49 -8.47
C LEU A 34 18.22 21.47 -9.43
N MET A 35 19.49 21.77 -9.19
CA MET A 35 20.25 22.68 -10.07
C MET A 35 20.45 22.09 -11.47
N ARG A 36 20.65 20.78 -11.56
CA ARG A 36 20.75 20.07 -12.85
C ARG A 36 19.42 20.06 -13.59
N GLU A 37 18.31 19.80 -12.91
CA GLU A 37 16.96 19.84 -13.52
C GLU A 37 16.64 21.25 -14.02
N ALA A 38 16.90 22.28 -13.20
CA ALA A 38 16.63 23.68 -13.55
C ALA A 38 17.46 24.18 -14.75
N THR A 39 18.61 23.56 -15.01
CA THR A 39 19.48 23.88 -16.16
C THR A 39 19.28 22.93 -17.34
N GLY A 40 18.25 22.08 -17.32
CA GLY A 40 17.91 21.16 -18.41
C GLY A 40 18.95 20.05 -18.62
N MET A 41 19.77 19.73 -17.62
CA MET A 41 20.75 18.67 -17.71
C MET A 41 20.08 17.29 -17.67
N PRO A 42 20.65 16.29 -18.36
CA PRO A 42 20.12 14.94 -18.30
C PRO A 42 20.20 14.37 -16.88
N ARG A 43 19.14 13.67 -16.49
CA ARG A 43 19.09 12.90 -15.24
C ARG A 43 20.13 11.79 -15.24
N PRO A 44 20.59 11.35 -14.05
CA PRO A 44 21.44 10.17 -13.92
C PRO A 44 20.80 8.95 -14.61
N ALA A 45 21.62 8.12 -15.25
CA ALA A 45 21.15 6.90 -15.89
C ALA A 45 20.55 5.94 -14.85
N GLY A 46 19.42 5.31 -15.19
CA GLY A 46 18.74 4.35 -14.32
C GLY A 46 17.62 4.96 -13.47
N ALA A 47 17.18 4.21 -12.47
CA ALA A 47 16.10 4.63 -11.58
C ALA A 47 16.61 5.61 -10.53
N LEU A 48 15.96 6.77 -10.40
CA LEU A 48 16.27 7.72 -9.33
C LEU A 48 16.02 7.09 -7.95
N PRO A 49 16.88 7.37 -6.95
CA PRO A 49 16.60 7.03 -5.55
C PRO A 49 15.28 7.63 -5.08
N THR A 50 14.58 6.93 -4.18
CA THR A 50 13.24 7.34 -3.69
C THR A 50 13.20 8.76 -3.14
N ALA A 51 14.29 9.22 -2.53
CA ALA A 51 14.42 10.57 -1.98
C ALA A 51 14.22 11.70 -3.01
N PHE A 52 14.46 11.45 -4.30
CA PHE A 52 14.32 12.46 -5.36
C PHE A 52 12.98 12.40 -6.09
N LEU A 53 12.16 11.38 -5.84
CA LEU A 53 10.92 11.14 -6.60
C LEU A 53 9.81 12.14 -6.30
N HIS A 54 9.87 12.87 -5.18
CA HIS A 54 8.89 13.91 -4.86
C HIS A 54 8.83 14.99 -5.95
N HIS A 55 9.95 15.28 -6.62
CA HIS A 55 10.00 16.24 -7.71
C HIS A 55 9.14 15.82 -8.92
N ASP A 56 8.93 14.52 -9.12
CA ASP A 56 8.13 13.98 -10.23
C ASP A 56 6.63 13.98 -9.93
N LEU A 57 6.19 14.36 -8.73
CA LEU A 57 4.77 14.38 -8.36
C LEU A 57 4.01 15.61 -8.86
N VAL A 58 4.73 16.64 -9.31
CA VAL A 58 4.13 17.91 -9.76
C VAL A 58 3.22 17.71 -10.97
N GLU A 59 2.20 18.55 -11.10
CA GLU A 59 1.16 18.40 -12.13
C GLU A 59 1.71 18.44 -13.56
N HIS A 60 2.73 19.26 -13.80
CA HIS A 60 3.37 19.41 -15.12
C HIS A 60 4.40 18.33 -15.44
N ALA A 61 4.69 17.42 -14.52
CA ALA A 61 5.57 16.30 -14.80
C ALA A 61 4.91 15.37 -15.84
N PRO A 62 5.68 14.74 -16.75
CA PRO A 62 5.13 13.75 -17.65
C PRO A 62 4.38 12.66 -16.88
N MET A 63 3.15 12.34 -17.30
CA MET A 63 2.25 11.41 -16.59
C MET A 63 2.95 10.10 -16.19
N ARG A 64 3.78 9.53 -17.08
CA ARG A 64 4.54 8.30 -16.80
C ARG A 64 5.48 8.45 -15.60
N ALA A 65 6.22 9.57 -15.52
CA ALA A 65 7.13 9.85 -14.42
C ALA A 65 6.37 10.07 -13.12
N ARG A 66 5.26 10.81 -13.19
CA ARG A 66 4.37 11.07 -12.05
C ARG A 66 3.79 9.79 -11.45
N VAL A 67 3.26 8.90 -12.29
CA VAL A 67 2.72 7.61 -11.83
C VAL A 67 3.84 6.71 -11.28
N ALA A 68 4.97 6.59 -11.98
CA ALA A 68 6.09 5.77 -11.51
C ALA A 68 6.66 6.26 -10.16
N ALA A 69 6.73 7.58 -9.97
CA ALA A 69 7.15 8.19 -8.70
C ALA A 69 6.11 7.93 -7.60
N ALA A 70 4.83 8.17 -7.89
CA ALA A 70 3.75 7.97 -6.93
C ALA A 70 3.64 6.50 -6.48
N GLU A 71 3.75 5.53 -7.39
CA GLU A 71 3.72 4.10 -7.04
C GLU A 71 4.84 3.76 -6.05
N ARG A 72 6.08 4.17 -6.35
CA ARG A 72 7.24 3.89 -5.49
C ARG A 72 7.13 4.59 -4.14
N LEU A 73 6.65 5.82 -4.11
CA LEU A 73 6.48 6.59 -2.89
C LEU A 73 5.34 6.03 -2.02
N VAL A 74 4.23 5.57 -2.60
CA VAL A 74 3.16 4.90 -1.85
C VAL A 74 3.67 3.58 -1.27
N LEU A 75 4.41 2.78 -2.05
CA LEU A 75 4.98 1.52 -1.57
C LEU A 75 6.01 1.71 -0.44
N SER A 76 6.74 2.82 -0.46
CA SER A 76 7.67 3.16 0.62
C SER A 76 7.02 3.93 1.79
N GLY A 77 5.71 4.18 1.74
CA GLY A 77 4.99 5.01 2.72
C GLY A 77 5.38 6.49 2.73
N GLY A 78 6.01 6.98 1.66
CA GLY A 78 6.44 8.37 1.51
C GLY A 78 5.32 9.34 1.16
N VAL A 79 4.23 8.86 0.53
CA VAL A 79 3.03 9.67 0.24
C VAL A 79 1.75 8.87 0.47
N ALA A 80 0.64 9.59 0.62
CA ALA A 80 -0.67 8.99 0.81
C ALA A 80 -1.21 8.37 -0.51
N PRO A 81 -2.04 7.30 -0.44
CA PRO A 81 -2.60 6.65 -1.62
C PRO A 81 -3.30 7.60 -2.60
N GLN A 82 -3.97 8.64 -2.10
CA GLN A 82 -4.71 9.61 -2.92
C GLN A 82 -3.82 10.30 -3.95
N VAL A 83 -2.54 10.51 -3.64
CA VAL A 83 -1.57 11.09 -4.57
C VAL A 83 -1.34 10.19 -5.77
N LEU A 84 -1.28 8.88 -5.56
CA LEU A 84 -1.15 7.89 -6.62
C LEU A 84 -2.40 7.81 -7.49
N PHE A 85 -3.59 7.78 -6.90
CA PHE A 85 -4.83 7.72 -7.68
C PHE A 85 -5.08 9.01 -8.46
N ALA A 86 -4.72 10.17 -7.91
CA ALA A 86 -4.67 11.41 -8.68
C ALA A 86 -3.69 11.34 -9.87
N ALA A 87 -2.54 10.66 -9.73
CA ALA A 87 -1.59 10.46 -10.82
C ALA A 87 -2.15 9.52 -11.91
N TYR A 88 -2.85 8.44 -11.53
CA TYR A 88 -3.53 7.56 -12.49
C TYR A 88 -4.63 8.29 -13.27
N ARG A 89 -5.29 9.29 -12.66
CA ARG A 89 -6.35 10.11 -13.26
C ARG A 89 -5.83 11.33 -14.04
N ALA A 90 -4.51 11.55 -14.11
CA ALA A 90 -3.93 12.78 -14.66
C ALA A 90 -4.07 12.94 -16.19
N GLY A 91 -4.58 11.94 -16.90
CA GLY A 91 -4.80 12.00 -18.34
C GLY A 91 -5.18 10.64 -18.93
N ILE A 92 -5.43 10.63 -20.24
CA ILE A 92 -5.78 9.41 -20.97
C ILE A 92 -4.50 8.58 -21.20
N PRO A 93 -4.47 7.28 -20.86
CA PRO A 93 -3.34 6.41 -21.12
C PRO A 93 -3.01 6.39 -22.63
N PRO A 94 -1.80 6.81 -23.04
CA PRO A 94 -1.46 7.00 -24.46
C PRO A 94 -1.11 5.70 -25.20
N ALA A 95 -0.96 4.59 -24.49
CA ALA A 95 -0.57 3.30 -25.02
C ALA A 95 -1.06 2.17 -24.11
N SER A 96 -0.93 0.92 -24.54
CA SER A 96 -1.08 -0.24 -23.67
C SER A 96 0.26 -0.64 -23.03
N GLY A 97 0.20 -1.37 -21.92
CA GLY A 97 1.35 -1.95 -21.26
C GLY A 97 1.76 -1.29 -19.94
N GLY A 98 1.93 -2.11 -18.91
CA GLY A 98 2.68 -1.77 -17.70
C GLY A 98 1.99 -0.71 -16.85
N ILE A 99 2.52 0.52 -16.82
CA ILE A 99 1.92 1.64 -16.07
C ILE A 99 0.56 2.02 -16.66
N TRP A 100 0.43 1.94 -17.98
CA TRP A 100 -0.76 2.38 -18.68
C TRP A 100 -1.96 1.48 -18.45
N ASP A 101 -1.74 0.16 -18.36
CA ASP A 101 -2.81 -0.79 -18.04
C ASP A 101 -3.36 -0.56 -16.63
N ARG A 102 -2.50 -0.20 -15.66
CA ARG A 102 -2.95 0.18 -14.31
C ARG A 102 -3.77 1.46 -14.31
N ALA A 103 -3.30 2.48 -15.02
CA ALA A 103 -4.05 3.73 -15.16
C ALA A 103 -5.41 3.49 -15.82
N ALA A 104 -5.46 2.70 -16.89
CA ALA A 104 -6.70 2.34 -17.58
C ALA A 104 -7.66 1.54 -16.69
N ALA A 105 -7.16 0.57 -15.91
CA ALA A 105 -8.00 -0.22 -15.01
C ALA A 105 -8.59 0.62 -13.87
N VAL A 106 -7.80 1.56 -13.32
CA VAL A 106 -8.26 2.54 -12.32
C VAL A 106 -9.35 3.44 -12.91
N GLN A 107 -9.13 3.99 -14.11
CA GLN A 107 -10.11 4.85 -14.78
C GLN A 107 -11.40 4.09 -15.12
N ALA A 108 -11.30 2.84 -15.58
CA ALA A 108 -12.48 2.01 -15.84
C ALA A 108 -13.33 1.75 -14.59
N LEU A 109 -12.69 1.61 -13.41
CA LEU A 109 -13.41 1.50 -12.14
C LEU A 109 -14.03 2.84 -11.71
N ASP A 110 -13.30 3.94 -11.88
CA ASP A 110 -13.83 5.29 -11.62
C ASP A 110 -15.08 5.55 -12.47
N ASP A 111 -15.04 5.23 -13.78
CA ASP A 111 -16.15 5.40 -14.71
C ASP A 111 -17.34 4.52 -14.32
N ALA A 112 -17.12 3.24 -14.02
CA ALA A 112 -18.18 2.32 -13.60
C ALA A 112 -18.89 2.79 -12.30
N LEU A 113 -18.13 3.33 -11.34
CA LEU A 113 -18.69 3.91 -10.12
C LEU A 113 -19.46 5.21 -10.39
N ALA A 114 -18.91 6.10 -11.23
CA ALA A 114 -19.50 7.40 -11.53
C ALA A 114 -20.81 7.29 -12.33
N GLU A 115 -20.87 6.33 -13.26
CA GLU A 115 -22.05 6.09 -14.10
C GLU A 115 -23.14 5.28 -13.40
N GLY A 116 -22.86 4.74 -12.20
CA GLY A 116 -23.78 3.84 -11.50
C GLY A 116 -24.02 2.56 -12.29
N ALA A 117 -22.94 1.96 -12.79
CA ALA A 117 -22.99 0.73 -13.57
C ALA A 117 -23.69 -0.41 -12.80
N ASP A 118 -24.24 -1.37 -13.54
CA ASP A 118 -24.76 -2.59 -12.91
C ASP A 118 -23.64 -3.39 -12.22
N SER A 119 -24.05 -4.28 -11.32
CA SER A 119 -23.12 -5.06 -10.48
C SER A 119 -22.17 -5.96 -11.28
N ALA A 120 -22.54 -6.36 -12.51
CA ALA A 120 -21.70 -7.20 -13.36
C ALA A 120 -20.57 -6.38 -14.00
N LEU A 121 -20.90 -5.21 -14.54
CA LEU A 121 -19.90 -4.30 -15.12
C LEU A 121 -18.99 -3.72 -14.02
N LEU A 122 -19.56 -3.30 -12.89
CA LEU A 122 -18.79 -2.82 -11.74
C LEU A 122 -17.89 -3.92 -11.17
N GLY A 123 -18.39 -5.16 -11.08
CA GLY A 123 -17.60 -6.31 -10.67
C GLY A 123 -16.41 -6.59 -11.60
N THR A 124 -16.61 -6.47 -12.91
CA THR A 124 -15.53 -6.64 -13.90
C THR A 124 -14.46 -5.56 -13.75
N ALA A 125 -14.87 -4.29 -13.58
CA ALA A 125 -13.95 -3.18 -13.38
C ALA A 125 -13.17 -3.31 -12.04
N LEU A 126 -13.86 -3.72 -10.96
CA LEU A 126 -13.25 -3.99 -9.66
C LEU A 126 -12.15 -5.05 -9.77
N LEU A 127 -12.46 -6.20 -10.39
CA LEU A 127 -11.50 -7.29 -10.53
C LEU A 127 -10.29 -6.86 -11.37
N GLY A 128 -10.50 -6.12 -12.47
CA GLY A 128 -9.43 -5.61 -13.32
C GLY A 128 -8.51 -4.64 -12.59
N ALA A 129 -9.06 -3.66 -11.87
CA ALA A 129 -8.28 -2.69 -11.11
C ALA A 129 -7.51 -3.34 -9.96
N GLU A 130 -8.17 -4.22 -9.21
CA GLU A 130 -7.56 -4.93 -8.09
C GLU A 130 -6.39 -5.80 -8.56
N GLU A 131 -6.55 -6.57 -9.63
CA GLU A 131 -5.51 -7.44 -10.15
C GLU A 131 -4.29 -6.62 -10.61
N ALA A 132 -4.55 -5.54 -11.34
CA ALA A 132 -3.53 -4.65 -11.87
C ALA A 132 -2.66 -4.01 -10.76
N LEU A 133 -3.28 -3.66 -9.63
CA LEU A 133 -2.62 -3.01 -8.50
C LEU A 133 -1.97 -4.00 -7.54
N ARG A 134 -2.64 -5.13 -7.24
CA ARG A 134 -2.08 -6.22 -6.43
C ARG A 134 -0.80 -6.77 -7.04
N ALA A 135 -0.71 -6.89 -8.37
CA ALA A 135 0.51 -7.30 -9.08
C ALA A 135 1.73 -6.38 -8.84
N ARG A 136 1.53 -5.20 -8.23
CA ARG A 136 2.55 -4.23 -7.82
C ARG A 136 2.65 -4.04 -6.30
N GLY A 137 1.92 -4.81 -5.49
CA GLY A 137 1.89 -4.65 -4.03
C GLY A 137 1.06 -3.44 -3.56
N LEU A 138 0.16 -2.93 -4.41
CA LEU A 138 -0.65 -1.73 -4.15
C LEU A 138 -2.06 -2.07 -3.63
N GLU A 139 -2.31 -3.31 -3.21
CA GLU A 139 -3.65 -3.77 -2.78
C GLU A 139 -4.23 -2.98 -1.61
N VAL A 140 -3.38 -2.57 -0.64
CA VAL A 140 -3.82 -1.75 0.50
C VAL A 140 -4.13 -0.32 0.06
N ALA A 141 -3.33 0.23 -0.84
CA ALA A 141 -3.57 1.58 -1.37
C ALA A 141 -4.89 1.62 -2.15
N PHE A 142 -5.13 0.61 -2.99
CA PHE A 142 -6.39 0.40 -3.70
C PHE A 142 -7.58 0.33 -2.75
N ALA A 143 -7.50 -0.55 -1.75
CA ALA A 143 -8.58 -0.74 -0.80
C ALA A 143 -8.90 0.52 0.01
N ARG A 144 -7.89 1.32 0.37
CA ARG A 144 -8.08 2.59 1.09
C ARG A 144 -8.68 3.69 0.22
N GLU A 145 -8.37 3.72 -1.08
CA GLU A 145 -8.95 4.69 -2.01
C GLU A 145 -10.41 4.35 -2.30
N TYR A 146 -10.67 3.10 -2.68
CA TYR A 146 -11.97 2.69 -3.21
C TYR A 146 -12.93 2.13 -2.17
N GLY A 147 -12.45 1.72 -0.99
CA GLY A 147 -13.24 1.11 0.07
C GLY A 147 -14.56 1.84 0.34
N PRO A 148 -14.55 3.14 0.64
CA PRO A 148 -15.77 3.90 0.92
C PRO A 148 -16.78 3.87 -0.24
N ALA A 149 -16.32 4.12 -1.48
CA ALA A 149 -17.21 4.12 -2.65
C ALA A 149 -17.78 2.73 -2.95
N LEU A 150 -16.97 1.68 -2.77
CA LEU A 150 -17.41 0.28 -2.96
C LEU A 150 -18.35 -0.17 -1.83
N ALA A 151 -18.23 0.38 -0.62
CA ALA A 151 -19.10 0.06 0.51
C ALA A 151 -20.53 0.60 0.31
N ASP A 152 -20.66 1.71 -0.42
CA ASP A 152 -21.93 2.39 -0.71
C ASP A 152 -22.58 1.96 -2.03
N ALA A 153 -21.84 1.29 -2.92
CA ALA A 153 -22.35 0.83 -4.20
C ALA A 153 -23.40 -0.29 -4.07
N ASP A 154 -24.30 -0.37 -5.07
CA ASP A 154 -25.29 -1.47 -5.15
C ASP A 154 -24.68 -2.69 -5.83
N TRP A 155 -24.66 -3.80 -5.10
CA TRP A 155 -24.03 -5.04 -5.48
C TRP A 155 -25.04 -6.20 -5.68
N GLY A 156 -26.31 -5.86 -5.94
CA GLY A 156 -27.36 -6.85 -6.17
C GLY A 156 -26.97 -7.91 -7.22
N GLY A 157 -27.20 -9.19 -6.91
CA GLY A 157 -26.95 -10.28 -7.86
C GLY A 157 -25.47 -10.63 -8.11
N LEU A 158 -24.56 -10.17 -7.25
CA LEU A 158 -23.12 -10.45 -7.32
C LEU A 158 -22.79 -11.94 -7.47
N ASP A 159 -21.89 -12.23 -8.41
CA ASP A 159 -21.18 -13.50 -8.50
C ASP A 159 -20.37 -13.77 -7.21
N GLY A 160 -20.20 -15.05 -6.88
CA GLY A 160 -19.50 -15.48 -5.67
C GLY A 160 -18.04 -15.03 -5.64
N ALA A 161 -17.31 -15.14 -6.76
CA ALA A 161 -15.90 -14.79 -6.82
C ALA A 161 -15.69 -13.27 -6.67
N VAL A 162 -16.56 -12.46 -7.29
CA VAL A 162 -16.52 -10.99 -7.14
C VAL A 162 -16.84 -10.61 -5.69
N ARG A 163 -17.82 -11.27 -5.07
CA ARG A 163 -18.18 -11.03 -3.67
C ARG A 163 -17.02 -11.32 -2.72
N GLU A 164 -16.38 -12.48 -2.85
CA GLU A 164 -15.21 -12.84 -2.04
C GLU A 164 -14.11 -11.79 -2.17
N ARG A 165 -13.83 -11.35 -3.41
CA ARG A 165 -12.80 -10.34 -3.65
C ARG A 165 -13.18 -8.99 -3.04
N LEU A 166 -14.42 -8.56 -3.19
CA LEU A 166 -14.92 -7.31 -2.64
C LEU A 166 -14.88 -7.31 -1.10
N VAL A 167 -15.25 -8.41 -0.44
CA VAL A 167 -15.12 -8.56 1.01
C VAL A 167 -13.66 -8.33 1.45
N ALA A 168 -12.68 -8.93 0.76
CA ALA A 168 -11.27 -8.72 1.05
C ALA A 168 -10.84 -7.25 0.86
N VAL A 169 -11.28 -6.60 -0.21
CA VAL A 169 -11.00 -5.18 -0.48
C VAL A 169 -11.59 -4.29 0.62
N LEU A 170 -12.85 -4.48 0.99
CA LEU A 170 -13.50 -3.71 2.05
C LEU A 170 -12.79 -3.88 3.41
N LEU A 171 -12.35 -5.10 3.74
CA LEU A 171 -11.60 -5.35 4.97
C LEU A 171 -10.23 -4.66 4.98
N LEU A 172 -9.50 -4.69 3.87
CA LEU A 172 -8.24 -3.95 3.72
C LEU A 172 -8.43 -2.43 3.76
N GLY A 173 -9.60 -1.96 3.30
CA GLY A 173 -9.97 -0.54 3.28
C GLY A 173 -10.46 0.00 4.63
N GLY A 174 -10.72 -0.88 5.60
CA GLY A 174 -11.28 -0.51 6.91
C GLY A 174 -12.82 -0.49 6.94
N GLU A 175 -13.48 -0.91 5.87
CA GLU A 175 -14.95 -0.94 5.71
C GLU A 175 -15.56 -2.24 6.27
N ALA A 176 -15.14 -2.62 7.48
CA ALA A 176 -15.49 -3.88 8.11
C ALA A 176 -17.03 -4.11 8.23
N PRO A 177 -17.87 -3.10 8.57
CA PRO A 177 -19.31 -3.29 8.60
C PRO A 177 -19.91 -3.61 7.22
N ALA A 178 -19.39 -3.00 6.16
CA ALA A 178 -19.85 -3.28 4.80
C ALA A 178 -19.41 -4.68 4.36
N ALA A 179 -18.16 -5.06 4.66
CA ALA A 179 -17.66 -6.41 4.43
C ALA A 179 -18.52 -7.48 5.12
N ALA A 180 -18.91 -7.24 6.38
CA ALA A 180 -19.76 -8.16 7.14
C ALA A 180 -21.17 -8.31 6.53
N ARG A 181 -21.80 -7.21 6.11
CA ARG A 181 -23.10 -7.26 5.40
C ARG A 181 -23.01 -8.06 4.11
N LEU A 182 -21.95 -7.82 3.34
CA LEU A 182 -21.75 -8.45 2.05
C LEU A 182 -21.44 -9.96 2.16
N ALA A 183 -20.71 -10.37 3.20
CA ALA A 183 -20.40 -11.76 3.47
C ALA A 183 -21.65 -12.61 3.83
N GLY A 184 -22.71 -11.97 4.31
CA GLY A 184 -23.96 -12.61 4.67
C GLY A 184 -23.90 -13.38 6.00
N GLU A 185 -24.93 -14.18 6.27
CA GLU A 185 -25.11 -14.84 7.58
C GLU A 185 -24.21 -16.08 7.78
N ALA A 186 -23.81 -16.74 6.70
CA ALA A 186 -23.06 -18.00 6.74
C ALA A 186 -21.81 -17.95 5.86
N PRO A 187 -20.85 -17.05 6.14
CA PRO A 187 -19.58 -17.02 5.41
C PRO A 187 -18.78 -18.31 5.66
N ASP A 188 -17.91 -18.63 4.72
CA ASP A 188 -16.93 -19.70 4.86
C ASP A 188 -15.96 -19.45 6.04
N ALA A 189 -15.19 -20.47 6.42
CA ALA A 189 -14.31 -20.41 7.59
C ALA A 189 -13.21 -19.34 7.47
N PHE A 190 -12.68 -19.10 6.27
CA PHE A 190 -11.64 -18.12 6.02
C PHE A 190 -12.21 -16.70 6.14
N THR A 191 -13.32 -16.43 5.47
CA THR A 191 -14.02 -15.14 5.56
C THR A 191 -14.45 -14.83 6.99
N ARG A 192 -14.99 -15.83 7.72
CA ARG A 192 -15.37 -15.66 9.15
C ARG A 192 -14.18 -15.28 10.04
N THR A 193 -13.02 -15.88 9.78
CA THR A 193 -11.77 -15.55 10.49
C THR A 193 -11.36 -14.10 10.23
N LEU A 194 -11.38 -13.66 8.98
CA LEU A 194 -11.06 -12.28 8.60
C LEU A 194 -12.02 -11.25 9.21
N LEU A 195 -13.33 -11.54 9.19
CA LEU A 195 -14.34 -10.70 9.85
C LEU A 195 -14.05 -10.58 11.35
N THR A 196 -13.69 -11.68 12.02
CA THR A 196 -13.35 -11.68 13.46
C THR A 196 -12.14 -10.80 13.75
N LEU A 197 -11.10 -10.86 12.91
CA LEU A 197 -9.92 -9.97 13.02
C LEU A 197 -10.33 -8.49 12.91
N ALA A 198 -11.29 -8.19 12.04
CA ALA A 198 -11.89 -6.87 11.87
C ALA A 198 -12.91 -6.49 12.95
N ALA A 199 -13.01 -7.28 14.04
CA ALA A 199 -13.99 -7.12 15.10
C ALA A 199 -15.45 -7.19 14.61
N GLN A 200 -15.70 -8.00 13.58
CA GLN A 200 -17.02 -8.30 13.03
C GLN A 200 -17.34 -9.79 13.13
N GLY A 201 -18.62 -10.15 13.12
CA GLY A 201 -19.06 -11.55 13.07
C GLY A 201 -19.05 -12.27 14.42
N GLY A 202 -18.97 -13.60 14.36
CA GLY A 202 -19.07 -14.52 15.50
C GLY A 202 -17.84 -15.41 15.69
N ASP A 203 -18.02 -16.62 16.19
CA ASP A 203 -16.91 -17.53 16.54
C ASP A 203 -16.00 -17.85 15.34
N PRO A 204 -14.69 -17.53 15.41
CA PRO A 204 -13.77 -17.81 14.32
C PRO A 204 -13.50 -19.31 14.19
N ALA A 205 -13.15 -19.75 12.98
CA ALA A 205 -12.76 -21.13 12.69
C ALA A 205 -11.39 -21.16 11.98
N PRO A 206 -10.30 -20.79 12.67
CA PRO A 206 -8.99 -20.65 12.04
C PRO A 206 -8.44 -22.02 11.61
N ALA A 207 -8.05 -22.13 10.34
CA ALA A 207 -7.54 -23.37 9.75
C ALA A 207 -6.01 -23.49 9.89
N THR A 208 -5.29 -22.37 9.88
CA THR A 208 -3.81 -22.34 9.87
C THR A 208 -3.23 -21.87 11.20
N ASP A 209 -1.95 -22.16 11.44
CA ASP A 209 -1.21 -21.65 12.60
C ASP A 209 -1.14 -20.11 12.57
N LEU A 210 -1.00 -19.53 11.36
CA LEU A 210 -0.96 -18.09 11.16
C LEU A 210 -2.29 -17.43 11.55
N GLN A 211 -3.43 -18.00 11.12
CA GLN A 211 -4.75 -17.51 11.51
C GLN A 211 -4.98 -17.60 13.02
N ARG A 212 -4.55 -18.71 13.65
CA ARG A 212 -4.62 -18.87 15.12
C ARG A 212 -3.78 -17.81 15.83
N ALA A 213 -2.55 -17.59 15.38
CA ALA A 213 -1.66 -16.56 15.93
C ALA A 213 -2.20 -15.13 15.75
N ALA A 214 -2.81 -14.84 14.60
CA ALA A 214 -3.43 -13.55 14.33
C ALA A 214 -4.57 -13.25 15.31
N LEU A 215 -5.48 -14.22 15.49
CA LEU A 215 -6.61 -14.10 16.42
C LEU A 215 -6.13 -14.00 17.87
N SER A 216 -5.26 -14.92 18.32
CA SER A 216 -4.83 -14.96 19.71
C SER A 216 -3.98 -13.73 20.06
N GLY A 217 -3.14 -13.24 19.15
CA GLY A 217 -2.32 -12.04 19.37
C GLY A 217 -3.16 -10.77 19.55
N LEU A 218 -4.31 -10.69 18.89
CA LEU A 218 -5.25 -9.58 19.05
C LEU A 218 -6.06 -9.61 20.35
N VAL A 219 -6.06 -10.71 21.10
CA VAL A 219 -6.80 -10.82 22.37
C VAL A 219 -5.90 -11.14 23.57
N ALA A 220 -4.63 -11.49 23.33
CA ALA A 220 -3.68 -11.84 24.36
C ALA A 220 -3.53 -10.72 25.41
N ILE A 221 -3.56 -11.14 26.68
CA ILE A 221 -3.39 -10.25 27.83
C ILE A 221 -1.97 -10.39 28.40
N LEU A 222 -1.44 -11.60 28.48
CA LEU A 222 -0.11 -11.84 29.05
C LEU A 222 0.85 -12.31 27.96
N PRO A 223 2.15 -11.94 28.05
CA PRO A 223 3.16 -12.48 27.16
C PRO A 223 3.30 -13.98 27.38
N ALA A 224 3.39 -14.75 26.28
CA ALA A 224 3.56 -16.19 26.30
C ALA A 224 5.03 -16.63 26.41
N ASP A 225 5.97 -15.79 25.98
CA ASP A 225 7.40 -16.06 25.98
C ASP A 225 8.26 -14.81 26.32
N GLU A 226 9.57 -15.00 26.39
CA GLU A 226 10.52 -13.91 26.73
C GLU A 226 10.60 -12.82 25.67
N ARG A 227 10.38 -13.16 24.38
CA ARG A 227 10.39 -12.19 23.28
C ARG A 227 9.21 -11.23 23.44
N GLU A 228 8.03 -11.77 23.68
CA GLU A 228 6.82 -10.99 23.97
C GLU A 228 6.99 -10.17 25.24
N ALA A 229 7.52 -10.78 26.31
CA ALA A 229 7.79 -10.08 27.56
C ALA A 229 8.73 -8.89 27.35
N GLN A 230 9.76 -9.04 26.52
CA GLN A 230 10.68 -7.94 26.18
C GLN A 230 9.96 -6.80 25.45
N LEU A 231 9.14 -7.09 24.44
CA LEU A 231 8.38 -6.08 23.71
C LEU A 231 7.39 -5.35 24.63
N VAL A 232 6.68 -6.10 25.49
CA VAL A 232 5.73 -5.53 26.46
C VAL A 232 6.45 -4.66 27.50
N ARG A 233 7.64 -5.08 27.98
CA ARG A 233 8.47 -4.26 28.88
C ARG A 233 8.85 -2.94 28.22
N LEU A 234 9.28 -2.93 26.95
CA LEU A 234 9.60 -1.69 26.23
C LEU A 234 8.41 -0.72 26.23
N VAL A 235 7.19 -1.20 26.01
CA VAL A 235 5.99 -0.36 26.07
C VAL A 235 5.76 0.18 27.49
N ASN A 236 5.81 -0.68 28.50
CA ASN A 236 5.58 -0.30 29.90
C ASN A 236 6.63 0.70 30.42
N ASP A 237 7.85 0.63 29.91
CA ASP A 237 8.96 1.53 30.24
C ASP A 237 8.89 2.88 29.49
N GLY A 238 7.81 3.13 28.72
CA GLY A 238 7.64 4.36 27.93
C GLY A 238 8.44 4.40 26.62
N ARG A 239 9.05 3.28 26.22
CA ARG A 239 9.83 3.13 24.96
C ARG A 239 8.95 2.57 23.84
N SER A 240 7.71 3.06 23.72
CA SER A 240 6.72 2.54 22.76
C SER A 240 7.19 2.61 21.31
N GLY A 241 7.91 3.66 20.91
CA GLY A 241 8.45 3.75 19.55
C GLY A 241 9.43 2.62 19.21
N GLU A 242 10.28 2.24 20.15
CA GLU A 242 11.20 1.12 19.98
C GLU A 242 10.47 -0.23 19.98
N ALA A 243 9.47 -0.39 20.86
CA ALA A 243 8.62 -1.58 20.86
C ALA A 243 7.92 -1.78 19.52
N VAL A 244 7.39 -0.70 18.93
CA VAL A 244 6.74 -0.71 17.61
C VAL A 244 7.74 -1.06 16.52
N LEU A 245 8.91 -0.43 16.47
CA LEU A 245 9.93 -0.74 15.45
C LEU A 245 10.44 -2.18 15.57
N ALA A 246 10.64 -2.68 16.79
CA ALA A 246 11.02 -4.06 17.03
C ALA A 246 9.92 -5.04 16.58
N ALA A 247 8.66 -4.76 16.90
CA ALA A 247 7.51 -5.53 16.46
C ALA A 247 7.37 -5.56 14.92
N LEU A 248 7.50 -4.41 14.25
CA LEU A 248 7.45 -4.34 12.79
C LEU A 248 8.64 -5.08 12.14
N SER A 249 9.81 -5.06 12.78
CA SER A 249 10.98 -5.79 12.31
C SER A 249 10.78 -7.32 12.34
N LEU A 250 9.93 -7.83 13.26
CA LEU A 250 9.53 -9.25 13.27
C LEU A 250 8.69 -9.64 12.04
N LEU A 251 7.97 -8.68 11.45
CA LEU A 251 7.09 -8.89 10.31
C LEU A 251 7.80 -8.75 8.97
N GLY A 252 8.96 -8.08 8.93
CA GLY A 252 9.68 -7.73 7.70
C GLY A 252 10.72 -8.76 7.21
N GLY A 253 10.88 -9.90 7.88
CA GLY A 253 12.04 -10.78 7.72
C GLY A 253 12.02 -11.84 6.61
N GLY A 254 10.89 -12.09 5.93
CA GLY A 254 10.79 -13.23 5.00
C GLY A 254 9.61 -13.21 4.02
N ALA A 255 9.55 -14.23 3.15
CA ALA A 255 8.50 -14.41 2.14
C ALA A 255 7.10 -14.64 2.75
N SER A 256 7.06 -15.13 3.99
CA SER A 256 5.86 -15.27 4.82
C SER A 256 6.20 -14.87 6.25
N VAL A 257 5.19 -14.39 6.98
CA VAL A 257 5.33 -14.06 8.40
C VAL A 257 5.23 -15.35 9.22
N ASP A 258 6.15 -15.56 10.14
CA ASP A 258 6.12 -16.69 11.09
C ASP A 258 5.00 -16.49 12.14
N PRO A 259 4.14 -17.50 12.44
CA PRO A 259 3.01 -17.29 13.35
C PRO A 259 3.38 -16.76 14.75
N PRO A 260 4.40 -17.27 15.46
CA PRO A 260 4.88 -16.67 16.71
C PRO A 260 5.34 -15.21 16.57
N ALA A 261 5.98 -14.86 15.45
CA ALA A 261 6.41 -13.49 15.18
C ALA A 261 5.21 -12.55 14.98
N LEU A 262 4.19 -13.00 14.24
CA LEU A 262 2.92 -12.27 14.09
C LEU A 262 2.24 -12.06 15.44
N HIS A 263 2.11 -13.12 16.24
CA HIS A 263 1.49 -13.06 17.56
C HIS A 263 2.16 -11.99 18.45
N ALA A 264 3.49 -12.06 18.57
CA ALA A 264 4.25 -11.14 19.39
C ALA A 264 4.14 -9.69 18.92
N ALA A 265 4.16 -9.46 17.60
CA ALA A 265 4.02 -8.13 17.03
C ALA A 265 2.62 -7.54 17.31
N LEU A 266 1.55 -8.32 17.12
CA LEU A 266 0.18 -7.88 17.36
C LEU A 266 -0.06 -7.53 18.84
N LEU A 267 0.44 -8.37 19.76
CA LEU A 267 0.38 -8.07 21.20
C LEU A 267 1.09 -6.75 21.52
N ALA A 268 2.30 -6.55 21.02
CA ALA A 268 3.10 -5.35 21.28
C ALA A 268 2.43 -4.07 20.73
N LEU A 269 1.90 -4.12 19.51
CA LEU A 269 1.20 -3.00 18.89
C LEU A 269 -0.07 -2.62 19.67
N ARG A 270 -0.87 -3.61 20.10
CA ARG A 270 -2.04 -3.36 20.95
C ARG A 270 -1.65 -2.72 22.28
N ARG A 271 -0.58 -3.22 22.92
CA ARG A 271 -0.05 -2.65 24.17
C ARG A 271 0.41 -1.20 24.00
N ALA A 272 0.96 -0.86 22.83
CA ALA A 272 1.34 0.49 22.46
C ALA A 272 0.15 1.40 22.09
N GLY A 273 -1.10 0.90 22.12
CA GLY A 273 -2.29 1.67 21.76
C GLY A 273 -2.62 1.70 20.27
N LEU A 274 -1.94 0.89 19.45
CA LEU A 274 -2.10 0.80 17.99
C LEU A 274 -3.01 -0.37 17.60
N GLU A 275 -4.16 -0.53 18.27
CA GLU A 275 -5.08 -1.62 17.98
C GLU A 275 -5.65 -1.59 16.54
N PRO A 276 -6.02 -0.43 15.96
CA PRO A 276 -6.44 -0.37 14.56
C PRO A 276 -5.37 -0.89 13.59
N ASP A 277 -4.11 -0.49 13.79
CA ASP A 277 -2.98 -0.94 12.96
C ASP A 277 -2.69 -2.44 13.15
N ALA A 278 -2.77 -2.94 14.39
CA ALA A 278 -2.62 -4.37 14.67
C ALA A 278 -3.68 -5.20 13.92
N ARG A 279 -4.94 -4.77 13.92
CA ARG A 279 -6.01 -5.45 13.17
C ARG A 279 -5.77 -5.40 11.67
N ALA A 280 -5.39 -4.24 11.14
CA ALA A 280 -5.07 -4.09 9.72
C ALA A 280 -3.92 -5.01 9.29
N ILE A 281 -2.84 -5.08 10.10
CA ILE A 281 -1.71 -6.00 9.87
C ILE A 281 -2.19 -7.45 9.89
N ALA A 282 -2.97 -7.85 10.89
CA ALA A 282 -3.47 -9.21 11.00
C ALA A 282 -4.30 -9.63 9.77
N ILE A 283 -5.25 -8.77 9.35
CA ILE A 283 -6.09 -8.99 8.16
C ILE A 283 -5.23 -9.12 6.91
N GLN A 284 -4.29 -8.18 6.70
CA GLN A 284 -3.42 -8.18 5.54
C GLN A 284 -2.52 -9.42 5.50
N THR A 285 -1.95 -9.83 6.64
CA THR A 285 -1.10 -11.01 6.73
C THR A 285 -1.86 -12.30 6.42
N VAL A 286 -3.09 -12.45 6.95
CA VAL A 286 -3.94 -13.63 6.67
C VAL A 286 -4.44 -13.65 5.23
N LEU A 287 -4.81 -12.50 4.65
CA LEU A 287 -5.21 -12.41 3.24
C LEU A 287 -4.06 -12.79 2.29
N ARG A 288 -2.83 -12.42 2.62
CA ARG A 288 -1.65 -12.79 1.83
C ARG A 288 -1.35 -14.29 1.89
N GLU A 289 -1.57 -14.94 3.03
CA GLU A 289 -1.45 -16.41 3.14
C GLU A 289 -2.46 -17.12 2.22
N GLY A 290 -3.73 -16.71 2.26
CA GLY A 290 -4.78 -17.30 1.42
C GLY A 290 -4.62 -17.05 -0.09
N ALA A 291 -3.85 -16.02 -0.46
CA ALA A 291 -3.54 -15.72 -1.87
C ALA A 291 -2.37 -16.55 -2.44
N VAL A 292 -1.62 -17.28 -1.61
CA VAL A 292 -0.58 -18.20 -2.09
C VAL A 292 -1.29 -19.47 -2.57
N PRO A 293 -1.24 -19.82 -3.88
CA PRO A 293 -1.78 -21.09 -4.33
C PRO A 293 -1.08 -22.21 -3.56
N GLY A 294 -1.88 -23.10 -2.97
CA GLY A 294 -1.39 -24.24 -2.19
C GLY A 294 -0.25 -24.94 -2.90
N LYS A 295 0.84 -25.18 -2.17
CA LYS A 295 1.84 -26.17 -2.56
C LYS A 295 1.20 -27.56 -2.60
#